data_AF-A0A3B4AUT5-F1
#
_entry.id   AF-A0A3B4AUT5-F1
#
_cell.length_a   1.000
_cell.length_b   1.000
_cell.length_c   1.000
_cell.angle_alpha   90.00
_cell.angle_beta   90.00
_cell.angle_gamma   90.00
#
_symmetry.space_group_name_H-M   'P 1'
#
loop_
_entity.id
_entity.type
_entity.pdbx_description
1 polymer ?
#
loop_
_entity_poly.entity_id
_entity_poly.type
_entity_poly.pdbx_seq_one_letter_code
_entity_poly.pdbx_strand_id
1 'polypeptide(L)'
;MVRIDLHTLQLTLCSKLTFVFTESDWIRAPIPMAVVRRELSCESYPIELRCPGTDVIMIESANYGRTDDKICDSDPAQMENTRCYLPDAYKIMSCNNRTQCAVVAGPDVFPDPCPGTYKYLEVQYECVKRGCKK
;
A
#
# COMPACT_ATOMS: atom_id res chain seq x y z
N MET A 1 43.92 -29.88 -1.59
CA MET A 1 43.35 -30.51 -0.38
C MET A 1 44.49 -30.72 0.61
N VAL A 2 44.26 -30.31 1.87
CA VAL A 2 45.08 -30.53 3.08
C VAL A 2 46.29 -29.60 3.29
N ARG A 3 46.02 -28.57 4.10
CA ARG A 3 46.75 -28.02 5.26
C ARG A 3 48.25 -27.70 5.10
N ILE A 4 48.57 -26.41 5.24
CA ILE A 4 49.72 -25.97 6.05
C ILE A 4 49.28 -24.75 6.87
N ASP A 5 49.41 -24.89 8.19
CA ASP A 5 49.16 -23.92 9.26
C ASP A 5 49.92 -22.60 9.10
N LEU A 6 49.32 -21.50 9.54
CA LEU A 6 50.07 -20.24 9.77
C LEU A 6 49.54 -19.51 11.01
N HIS A 7 49.65 -20.17 12.15
CA HIS A 7 49.50 -19.57 13.47
C HIS A 7 50.88 -19.26 14.06
N THR A 8 51.66 -18.38 13.43
CA THR A 8 52.83 -17.79 14.10
C THR A 8 53.27 -16.51 13.40
N LEU A 9 53.02 -15.40 14.10
CA LEU A 9 53.77 -14.15 14.06
C LEU A 9 53.95 -13.53 12.66
N GLN A 10 53.33 -12.39 12.36
CA GLN A 10 53.72 -11.16 13.05
C GLN A 10 52.54 -10.20 13.21
N LEU A 11 52.19 -9.98 14.47
CA LEU A 11 51.74 -8.67 14.94
C LEU A 11 52.79 -7.63 14.57
N THR A 12 52.34 -6.37 14.47
CA THR A 12 53.10 -5.13 14.25
C THR A 12 53.28 -4.77 12.77
N LEU A 13 52.90 -3.60 12.28
CA LEU A 13 52.44 -2.35 12.88
C LEU A 13 51.78 -1.52 11.76
N CYS A 14 50.56 -1.05 12.02
CA CYS A 14 50.09 0.30 11.72
C CYS A 14 50.61 0.98 10.41
N SER A 15 49.86 0.85 9.30
CA SER A 15 49.51 2.01 8.46
C SER A 15 48.75 1.62 7.19
N LYS A 16 47.61 2.28 7.02
CA LYS A 16 46.93 2.57 5.75
C LYS A 16 46.41 1.36 4.98
N LEU A 17 45.41 0.72 5.58
CA LEU A 17 44.47 -0.11 4.83
C LEU A 17 43.43 0.81 4.17
N THR A 18 43.71 1.32 2.96
CA THR A 18 42.65 1.65 2.00
C THR A 18 42.07 0.34 1.48
N PHE A 19 41.21 -0.29 2.28
CA PHE A 19 40.31 -1.33 1.80
C PHE A 19 38.97 -0.67 1.49
N VAL A 20 38.76 -0.36 0.22
CA VAL A 20 37.43 -0.07 -0.33
C VAL A 20 36.75 -1.42 -0.56
N PHE A 21 36.05 -1.90 0.45
CA PHE A 21 35.00 -2.93 0.43
C PHE A 21 34.05 -2.43 1.53
N THR A 22 32.81 -2.03 1.29
CA THR A 22 31.75 -2.69 0.52
C THR A 22 30.74 -1.65 0.05
N GLU A 23 30.27 -1.75 -1.20
CA GLU A 23 29.01 -1.13 -1.63
C GLU A 23 27.83 -1.85 -0.94
N SER A 24 27.64 -1.56 0.33
CA SER A 24 26.41 -1.88 1.04
C SER A 24 25.88 -0.60 1.66
N ASP A 25 25.57 0.35 0.78
CA ASP A 25 24.79 1.56 1.05
C ASP A 25 23.32 1.18 1.30
N TRP A 26 23.09 0.37 2.34
CA TRP A 26 21.77 0.08 2.88
C TRP A 26 21.48 1.02 4.04
N ILE A 27 21.64 2.33 3.82
CA ILE A 27 21.13 3.34 4.75
C ILE A 27 20.15 4.23 3.99
N ARG A 28 19.01 3.63 3.59
CA ARG A 28 17.78 4.40 3.37
C ARG A 28 17.21 4.80 4.72
N ALA A 29 17.75 5.85 5.30
CA ALA A 29 17.05 6.67 6.29
C ALA A 29 16.30 7.79 5.56
N PRO A 30 15.33 8.46 6.19
CA PRO A 30 14.14 7.98 6.90
C PRO A 30 12.94 7.93 5.93
N ILE A 31 11.87 7.18 6.21
CA ILE A 31 10.59 7.39 5.52
C ILE A 31 9.84 8.47 6.32
N PRO A 32 9.63 9.70 5.83
CA PRO A 32 8.81 10.68 6.53
C PRO A 32 7.46 10.88 5.84
N MET A 33 6.45 11.03 6.69
CA MET A 33 5.04 11.29 6.36
C MET A 33 4.33 10.04 5.84
N ALA A 34 3.23 9.70 6.50
CA ALA A 34 2.47 8.51 6.20
C ALA A 34 2.18 8.42 4.69
N VAL A 35 2.65 7.35 4.06
CA VAL A 35 2.44 7.14 2.62
C VAL A 35 0.99 6.70 2.46
N VAL A 36 0.14 7.64 2.04
CA VAL A 36 -1.23 7.34 1.59
C VAL A 36 -1.12 6.44 0.37
N ARG A 37 -1.56 5.19 0.54
CA ARG A 37 -1.71 4.22 -0.54
C ARG A 37 -3.10 4.39 -1.15
N ARG A 38 -3.18 4.29 -2.48
CA ARG A 38 -4.42 4.31 -3.22
C ARG A 38 -4.62 2.97 -3.89
N GLU A 39 -5.78 2.37 -3.66
CA GLU A 39 -6.20 1.12 -4.28
C GLU A 39 -7.52 1.34 -5.01
N LEU A 40 -7.72 0.63 -6.12
CA LEU A 40 -8.89 0.79 -6.95
C LEU A 40 -9.41 -0.56 -7.43
N SER A 41 -10.73 -0.74 -7.38
CA SER A 41 -11.38 -1.93 -7.92
C SER A 41 -12.67 -1.57 -8.64
N CYS A 42 -12.90 -2.17 -9.80
CA CYS A 42 -14.11 -1.95 -10.59
C CYS A 42 -15.32 -2.64 -9.95
N GLU A 43 -16.53 -2.23 -10.34
CA GLU A 43 -17.75 -2.89 -9.89
C GLU A 43 -17.73 -4.40 -10.15
N SER A 44 -18.21 -5.17 -9.17
CA SER A 44 -18.20 -6.64 -9.11
C SER A 44 -16.83 -7.29 -8.84
N TYR A 45 -15.77 -6.50 -8.70
CA TYR A 45 -14.44 -7.00 -8.34
C TYR A 45 -14.13 -6.78 -6.85
N PRO A 46 -13.44 -7.75 -6.21
CA PRO A 46 -12.94 -7.54 -4.85
C PRO A 46 -11.78 -6.54 -4.86
N ILE A 47 -11.70 -5.71 -3.82
CA ILE A 47 -10.54 -4.90 -3.48
C ILE A 47 -9.80 -5.54 -2.32
N GLU A 48 -8.47 -5.63 -2.40
CA GLU A 48 -7.63 -6.18 -1.34
C GLU A 48 -6.63 -5.15 -0.84
N LEU A 49 -6.75 -4.76 0.43
CA LEU A 49 -5.81 -3.86 1.09
C LEU A 49 -4.83 -4.69 1.94
N ARG A 50 -3.53 -4.39 1.85
CA ARG A 50 -2.49 -5.11 2.58
C ARG A 50 -1.42 -4.15 3.10
N CYS A 51 -1.15 -4.21 4.40
CA CYS A 51 -0.05 -3.49 5.04
C CYS A 51 1.14 -4.42 5.33
N PRO A 52 2.37 -3.93 5.18
CA PRO A 52 3.57 -4.73 5.46
C PRO A 52 3.78 -4.93 6.98
N GLY A 53 4.31 -6.11 7.35
CA GLY A 53 4.71 -6.39 8.73
C GLY A 53 3.54 -6.48 9.72
N THR A 54 3.57 -5.68 10.77
CA THR A 54 2.55 -5.62 11.83
C THR A 54 1.73 -4.33 11.79
N ASP A 55 1.89 -3.56 10.71
CA ASP A 55 1.16 -2.31 10.50
C ASP A 55 -0.30 -2.60 10.15
N VAL A 56 -1.16 -1.65 10.47
CA VAL A 56 -2.60 -1.76 10.23
C VAL A 56 -3.09 -0.69 9.31
N ILE A 57 -4.10 -1.09 8.55
CA ILE A 57 -4.85 -0.24 7.66
C ILE A 57 -5.60 0.80 8.48
N MET A 58 -5.38 2.06 8.13
CA MET A 58 -6.16 3.21 8.53
C MET A 58 -6.73 3.81 7.25
N ILE A 59 -8.04 3.72 7.07
CA ILE A 59 -8.68 4.32 5.90
C ILE A 59 -8.66 5.84 6.09
N GLU A 60 -8.16 6.57 5.09
CA GLU A 60 -8.20 8.03 5.00
C GLU A 60 -9.46 8.49 4.27
N SER A 61 -9.75 7.88 3.12
CA SER A 61 -10.98 8.13 2.37
C SER A 61 -11.37 6.92 1.54
N ALA A 62 -12.67 6.76 1.29
CA ALA A 62 -13.18 5.78 0.34
C ALA A 62 -14.35 6.40 -0.42
N ASN A 63 -14.37 6.20 -1.73
CA ASN A 63 -15.42 6.68 -2.61
C ASN A 63 -15.89 5.54 -3.51
N TYR A 64 -17.19 5.28 -3.50
CA TYR A 64 -17.82 4.35 -4.43
C TYR A 64 -18.60 5.15 -5.48
N GLY A 65 -18.22 5.05 -6.75
CA GLY A 65 -18.83 5.85 -7.80
C GLY A 65 -17.93 5.99 -9.02
N ARG A 66 -17.99 7.14 -9.70
CA ARG A 66 -17.15 7.45 -10.85
C ARG A 66 -16.78 8.92 -10.82
N THR A 67 -15.48 9.17 -10.80
CA THR A 67 -14.83 10.49 -10.74
C THR A 67 -13.96 10.78 -11.97
N ASP A 68 -13.66 9.74 -12.74
CA ASP A 68 -12.73 9.74 -13.86
C ASP A 68 -13.31 8.90 -15.00
N ASP A 69 -13.12 9.37 -16.24
CA ASP A 69 -13.61 8.78 -17.48
C ASP A 69 -12.63 7.76 -18.08
N LYS A 70 -11.47 7.51 -17.45
CA LYS A 70 -10.47 6.55 -17.94
C LYS A 70 -10.30 5.32 -17.05
N ILE A 71 -10.96 5.33 -15.90
CA ILE A 71 -10.87 4.25 -14.92
C ILE A 71 -11.96 3.24 -15.21
N CYS A 72 -11.60 1.95 -15.26
CA CYS A 72 -12.53 0.84 -15.52
C CYS A 72 -13.31 1.07 -16.83
N ASP A 73 -12.65 0.83 -17.96
CA ASP A 73 -13.22 0.98 -19.31
C ASP A 73 -14.46 0.10 -19.49
N SER A 74 -15.52 0.68 -20.04
CA SER A 74 -16.82 0.06 -20.30
C SER A 74 -17.56 0.84 -21.39
N ASP A 75 -18.87 0.66 -21.51
CA ASP A 75 -19.66 1.38 -22.51
C ASP A 75 -19.57 2.91 -22.30
N PRO A 76 -19.40 3.70 -23.38
CA PRO A 76 -19.22 5.15 -23.27
C PRO A 76 -20.42 5.85 -22.61
N ALA A 77 -21.65 5.33 -22.80
CA ALA A 77 -22.84 5.82 -22.12
C ALA A 77 -22.79 5.67 -20.60
N GLN A 78 -22.06 4.67 -20.10
CA GLN A 78 -21.91 4.40 -18.67
C GLN A 78 -20.71 5.13 -18.04
N MET A 79 -19.82 5.71 -18.87
CA MET A 79 -18.62 6.43 -18.44
C MET A 79 -18.79 7.96 -18.50
N GLU A 80 -19.85 8.47 -19.13
CA GLU A 80 -20.14 9.90 -19.27
C GLU A 80 -20.29 10.61 -17.92
N ASN A 81 -20.81 9.91 -16.90
CA ASN A 81 -21.03 10.50 -15.59
C ASN A 81 -19.80 10.36 -14.67
N THR A 82 -18.97 11.40 -14.64
CA THR A 82 -17.80 11.52 -13.75
C THR A 82 -18.08 12.29 -12.46
N ARG A 83 -19.34 12.60 -12.15
CA ARG A 83 -19.74 13.33 -10.94
C ARG A 83 -20.51 12.46 -9.96
N CYS A 84 -20.07 11.21 -9.82
CA CYS A 84 -20.72 10.25 -8.95
C CYS A 84 -19.83 9.95 -7.73
N TYR A 85 -20.31 10.35 -6.55
CA TYR A 85 -19.59 10.21 -5.29
C TYR A 85 -20.50 9.59 -4.23
N LEU A 86 -19.96 8.64 -3.48
CA LEU A 86 -20.59 8.07 -2.30
C LEU A 86 -19.61 8.15 -1.12
N PRO A 87 -19.60 9.27 -0.37
CA PRO A 87 -18.69 9.43 0.77
C PRO A 87 -19.01 8.47 1.94
N ASP A 88 -20.24 7.94 1.99
CA ASP A 88 -20.63 6.94 2.99
C ASP A 88 -19.93 5.58 2.81
N ALA A 89 -19.29 5.34 1.66
CA ALA A 89 -18.44 4.16 1.44
C ALA A 89 -17.34 4.03 2.50
N TYR A 90 -16.81 5.15 3.01
CA TYR A 90 -15.83 5.17 4.10
C TYR A 90 -16.32 4.47 5.37
N LYS A 91 -17.58 4.68 5.76
CA LYS A 91 -18.16 4.09 6.97
C LYS A 91 -18.39 2.59 6.81
N ILE A 92 -18.76 2.17 5.61
CA ILE A 92 -18.99 0.76 5.26
C ILE A 92 -17.67 0.00 5.24
N MET A 93 -16.56 0.67 4.88
CA MET A 93 -15.22 0.11 4.81
C MET A 93 -14.64 -0.23 6.21
N SER A 94 -15.07 -1.37 6.76
CA SER A 94 -14.67 -1.88 8.08
C SER A 94 -13.28 -2.56 8.09
N CYS A 95 -12.32 -1.96 7.37
CA CYS A 95 -10.95 -2.44 7.23
C CYS A 95 -9.95 -1.78 8.18
N ASN A 96 -10.39 -0.74 8.89
CA ASN A 96 -9.61 -0.11 9.94
C ASN A 96 -9.12 -1.18 10.93
N ASN A 97 -7.91 -1.02 11.46
CA ASN A 97 -7.38 -1.92 12.47
C ASN A 97 -7.19 -3.38 11.97
N ARG A 98 -6.96 -3.58 10.67
CA ARG A 98 -6.58 -4.90 10.12
C ARG A 98 -5.27 -4.78 9.34
N THR A 99 -4.48 -5.85 9.31
CA THR A 99 -3.26 -5.92 8.49
C THR A 99 -3.59 -6.19 7.02
N GLN A 100 -4.67 -6.96 6.78
CA GLN A 100 -5.23 -7.26 5.47
C GLN A 100 -6.75 -7.16 5.50
N CYS A 101 -7.36 -6.69 4.42
CA CYS A 101 -8.81 -6.61 4.29
C CYS A 101 -9.22 -6.83 2.83
N ALA A 102 -10.32 -7.55 2.62
CA ALA A 102 -10.90 -7.75 1.30
C ALA A 102 -12.39 -7.38 1.34
N VAL A 103 -12.84 -6.59 0.37
CA VAL A 103 -14.24 -6.16 0.26
C VAL A 103 -14.66 -6.22 -1.21
N VAL A 104 -15.88 -6.68 -1.51
CA VAL A 104 -16.39 -6.71 -2.88
C VAL A 104 -17.04 -5.36 -3.20
N ALA A 105 -16.60 -4.72 -4.29
CA ALA A 105 -17.17 -3.46 -4.75
C ALA A 105 -18.48 -3.72 -5.51
N GLY A 106 -19.59 -3.85 -4.79
CA GLY A 106 -20.89 -4.16 -5.39
C GLY A 106 -22.08 -3.60 -4.63
N PRO A 107 -23.28 -3.68 -5.25
CA PRO A 107 -24.53 -3.18 -4.67
C PRO A 107 -24.95 -3.91 -3.39
N ASP A 108 -24.43 -5.12 -3.15
CA ASP A 108 -24.69 -5.90 -1.94
C ASP A 108 -24.10 -5.25 -0.67
N VAL A 109 -23.01 -4.49 -0.84
CA VAL A 109 -22.24 -3.88 0.25
C VAL A 109 -22.41 -2.37 0.26
N PHE A 110 -22.42 -1.74 -0.91
CA PHE A 110 -22.52 -0.30 -1.07
C PHE A 110 -23.84 0.07 -1.76
N PRO A 111 -24.61 1.04 -1.24
CA PRO A 111 -25.80 1.52 -1.94
C PRO A 111 -25.42 2.18 -3.27
N ASP A 112 -26.35 2.21 -4.22
CA ASP A 112 -26.13 2.79 -5.54
C ASP A 112 -26.32 4.32 -5.57
N PRO A 113 -25.25 5.12 -5.76
CA PRO A 113 -25.35 6.59 -5.88
C PRO A 113 -25.78 7.08 -7.28
N CYS A 114 -25.49 6.31 -8.34
CA CYS A 114 -25.73 6.68 -9.73
C CYS A 114 -26.12 5.45 -10.56
N PRO A 115 -27.42 5.13 -10.69
CA PRO A 115 -27.85 4.00 -11.50
C PRO A 115 -27.56 4.24 -12.99
N GLY A 116 -27.06 3.20 -13.67
CA GLY A 116 -26.71 3.26 -15.10
C GLY A 116 -25.30 3.78 -15.41
N THR A 117 -24.50 4.10 -14.38
CA THR A 117 -23.07 4.44 -14.52
C THR A 117 -22.22 3.25 -14.07
N TYR A 118 -21.19 2.89 -14.84
CA TYR A 118 -20.29 1.82 -14.44
C TYR A 118 -19.34 2.36 -13.37
N LYS A 119 -19.41 1.85 -12.15
CA LYS A 119 -18.77 2.47 -10.97
C LYS A 119 -17.53 1.70 -10.55
N TYR A 120 -16.71 2.34 -9.72
CA TYR A 120 -15.53 1.76 -9.11
C TYR A 120 -15.40 2.22 -7.66
N LEU A 121 -14.72 1.42 -6.86
CA LEU A 121 -14.36 1.72 -5.48
C LEU A 121 -12.92 2.23 -5.45
N GLU A 122 -12.74 3.48 -5.08
CA GLU A 122 -11.43 4.09 -4.83
C GLU A 122 -11.22 4.20 -3.31
N VAL A 123 -10.14 3.63 -2.80
CA VAL A 123 -9.82 3.65 -1.36
C VAL A 123 -8.43 4.21 -1.17
N GLN A 124 -8.32 5.24 -0.33
CA GLN A 124 -7.07 5.80 0.14
C GLN A 124 -6.87 5.39 1.59
N TYR A 125 -5.73 4.76 1.88
CA TYR A 125 -5.43 4.23 3.21
C TYR A 125 -3.95 4.37 3.55
N GLU A 126 -3.67 4.43 4.84
CA GLU A 126 -2.33 4.45 5.39
C GLU A 126 -2.06 3.17 6.18
N CYS A 127 -0.78 2.81 6.30
CA CYS A 127 -0.34 1.74 7.17
C CYS A 127 0.31 2.34 8.41
N VAL A 128 -0.35 2.21 9.55
CA VAL A 128 0.14 2.72 10.84
C VAL A 128 0.61 1.59 11.73
N LYS A 129 1.68 1.81 12.49
CA LYS A 129 2.20 0.77 13.40
C LYS A 129 1.21 0.49 14.52
N ARG A 130 0.88 -0.78 14.76
CA ARG A 130 0.24 -1.19 16.02
C ARG A 130 1.24 -1.10 17.17
N GLY A 131 1.32 0.06 17.80
CA GLY A 131 1.95 0.18 19.11
C GLY A 131 3.35 0.78 19.13
N CYS A 132 3.54 1.96 18.54
CA CYS A 132 4.46 2.90 19.18
C CYS A 132 3.65 3.72 20.19
N LYS A 133 3.31 3.10 21.33
CA LYS A 133 3.11 3.92 22.53
C LYS A 133 4.49 4.47 22.89
N LYS A 134 4.64 5.80 22.86
CA LYS A 134 5.73 6.45 23.57
C LYS A 134 5.54 6.26 25.07
#